data_AF-A0A821V9J1-F1
#
_entry.id   AF-A0A821V9J1-F1
#
_cell.length_a   1.000
_cell.length_b   1.000
_cell.length_c   1.000
_cell.angle_alpha   90.00
_cell.angle_beta   90.00
_cell.angle_gamma   90.00
#
_symmetry.space_group_name_H-M   'P 1'
#
loop_
_entity.id
_entity.type
_entity.pdbx_description
1 polymer ?
#
loop_
_entity_poly.entity_id
_entity_poly.type
_entity_poly.pdbx_seq_one_letter_code
_entity_poly.pdbx_strand_id
1 'polypeptide(L)'
;MGNKTSGNEKKDPAILTDEDLKTLKMNTQYTEEEILAWHSGFLKDCPTGKLDKKQFLNVYRRFYPEGKADKYCNFVFKAFDIDNNNWIDF
;
A
#
# COMPACT_ATOMS: atom_id res chain seq x y z
N MET A 1 -16.54 34.77 -15.65
CA MET A 1 -16.05 33.66 -16.50
C MET A 1 -14.94 32.95 -15.75
N GLY A 2 -15.20 31.79 -15.15
CA GLY A 2 -14.88 30.50 -15.78
C GLY A 2 -13.79 29.81 -14.96
N ASN A 3 -14.18 28.81 -14.18
CA ASN A 3 -13.39 28.07 -13.19
C ASN A 3 -12.09 27.50 -13.77
N LYS A 4 -10.97 27.62 -13.04
CA LYS A 4 -9.86 26.67 -13.15
C LYS A 4 -10.11 25.57 -12.13
N THR A 5 -10.57 24.44 -12.66
CA THR A 5 -10.69 23.14 -11.99
C THR A 5 -9.38 22.81 -11.26
N SER A 6 -9.47 22.60 -9.96
CA SER A 6 -8.43 21.96 -9.16
C SER A 6 -8.23 20.54 -9.71
N GLY A 7 -7.17 20.34 -10.48
CA GLY A 7 -6.81 19.01 -10.98
C GLY A 7 -6.35 18.16 -9.81
N ASN A 8 -7.03 17.04 -9.57
CA ASN A 8 -6.44 15.93 -8.84
C ASN A 8 -5.30 15.38 -9.69
N GLU A 9 -4.09 15.93 -9.53
CA GLU A 9 -2.87 15.26 -9.98
C GLU A 9 -2.78 13.94 -9.21
N LYS A 10 -2.92 12.82 -9.93
CA LYS A 10 -2.69 11.49 -9.36
C LYS A 10 -1.22 11.43 -8.95
N LYS A 11 -0.94 11.57 -7.65
CA LYS A 11 0.40 11.39 -7.09
C LYS A 11 0.88 9.99 -7.46
N ASP A 12 2.14 9.89 -7.88
CA ASP A 12 2.76 8.59 -8.14
C ASP A 12 2.82 7.82 -6.81
N PRO A 13 2.16 6.65 -6.69
CA PRO A 13 2.16 5.87 -5.46
C PRO A 13 3.55 5.39 -5.04
N ALA A 14 4.56 5.50 -5.91
CA ALA A 14 5.96 5.26 -5.57
C ALA A 14 6.64 6.42 -4.81
N ILE A 15 5.97 7.56 -4.62
CA ILE A 15 6.55 8.74 -3.97
C ILE A 15 5.87 8.97 -2.62
N LEU A 16 6.64 8.76 -1.55
CA LEU A 16 6.25 9.13 -0.19
C LEU A 16 6.59 10.60 0.08
N THR A 17 5.59 11.43 0.36
CA THR A 17 5.80 12.87 0.62
C THR A 17 6.03 13.20 2.09
N ASP A 18 6.53 14.40 2.39
CA ASP A 18 6.71 14.88 3.77
C ASP A 18 5.39 14.90 4.57
N GLU A 19 4.27 15.18 3.89
CA GLU A 19 2.93 15.16 4.49
C GLU A 19 2.49 13.73 4.85
N ASP A 20 2.80 12.77 3.99
CA ASP A 20 2.53 11.35 4.25
C ASP A 20 3.39 10.85 5.41
N LEU A 21 4.69 11.18 5.42
CA LEU A 21 5.59 10.87 6.53
C LEU A 21 5.09 11.44 7.85
N LYS A 22 4.69 12.71 7.87
CA LYS A 22 4.13 13.34 9.07
C LYS A 22 2.85 12.63 9.53
N THR A 23 1.96 12.31 8.59
CA THR A 23 0.70 11.62 8.87
C THR A 23 0.95 10.23 9.43
N LEU A 24 1.86 9.45 8.82
CA LEU A 24 2.23 8.11 9.27
C LEU A 24 2.89 8.14 10.65
N LYS A 25 3.78 9.10 10.92
CA LYS A 25 4.39 9.27 12.26
C LYS A 25 3.37 9.66 13.33
N MET A 26 2.33 10.42 12.98
CA MET A 26 1.29 10.84 13.94
C MET A 26 0.26 9.74 14.22
N ASN A 27 0.00 8.86 13.25
CA ASN A 27 -1.05 7.83 13.34
C ASN A 27 -0.51 6.41 13.57
N THR A 28 0.81 6.24 13.59
CA THR A 28 1.47 4.96 13.88
C THR A 28 2.51 5.15 15.00
N GLN A 29 3.11 4.07 15.48
CA GLN A 29 4.20 4.11 16.47
C GLN A 29 5.58 3.96 15.81
N TYR A 30 5.66 4.08 14.48
CA TYR A 30 6.90 3.91 13.73
C TYR A 30 7.70 5.20 13.62
N THR A 31 9.01 5.05 13.64
CA THR A 31 9.98 6.10 13.33
C THR A 31 9.99 6.42 11.83
N GLU A 32 10.58 7.55 11.47
CA GLU A 32 10.72 7.94 10.08
C GLU A 32 11.58 6.94 9.30
N GLU A 33 12.65 6.46 9.92
CA GLU A 33 13.56 5.47 9.37
C GLU A 33 12.85 4.14 9.10
N GLU A 34 11.99 3.69 10.02
CA GLU A 34 11.18 2.48 9.83
C GLU A 34 10.19 2.65 8.69
N ILE A 35 9.47 3.78 8.63
CA ILE A 35 8.50 4.06 7.57
C ILE A 35 9.18 4.05 6.20
N LEU A 36 10.33 4.73 6.07
CA LEU A 36 11.11 4.76 4.84
C LEU A 36 11.64 3.37 4.46
N ALA A 37 12.10 2.58 5.43
CA ALA A 37 12.56 1.22 5.20
C ALA A 37 11.43 0.30 4.71
N TRP A 38 10.23 0.40 5.31
CA TRP A 38 9.05 -0.34 4.87
C TRP A 38 8.61 0.06 3.46
N HIS A 39 8.54 1.37 3.17
CA HIS A 39 8.19 1.87 1.85
C HIS A 39 9.21 1.44 0.77
N SER A 40 10.51 1.53 1.08
CA SER A 40 11.56 1.06 0.17
C SER A 40 11.51 -0.46 -0.06
N GLY A 41 11.25 -1.24 0.99
CA GLY A 41 11.05 -2.68 0.89
C GLY A 41 9.86 -3.03 0.00
N PHE A 42 8.74 -2.34 0.19
CA PHE A 42 7.54 -2.50 -0.61
C PHE A 42 7.82 -2.24 -2.10
N LEU A 43 8.48 -1.13 -2.44
CA LEU A 43 8.79 -0.82 -3.85
C LEU A 43 9.81 -1.76 -4.49
N LYS A 44 10.69 -2.40 -3.71
CA LYS A 44 11.58 -3.46 -4.22
C LYS A 44 10.80 -4.71 -4.62
N ASP A 45 9.82 -5.11 -3.80
CA ASP A 45 8.99 -6.28 -4.06
C ASP A 45 7.84 -5.98 -5.04
N CYS A 46 7.45 -4.71 -5.15
CA CYS A 46 6.32 -4.21 -5.92
C CYS A 46 6.69 -2.90 -6.66
N PRO A 47 7.46 -2.98 -7.77
CA PRO A 47 7.99 -1.80 -8.46
C PRO A 47 6.93 -0.87 -9.04
N THR A 48 5.71 -1.37 -9.23
CA THR A 48 4.55 -0.63 -9.76
C THR A 48 3.77 0.10 -8.67
N GLY A 49 4.10 -0.11 -7.39
CA GLY A 49 3.31 0.36 -6.25
C GLY A 49 1.95 -0.34 -6.10
N LYS A 50 1.68 -1.39 -6.89
CA LYS A 50 0.38 -2.10 -6.92
C LYS A 50 0.54 -3.58 -6.67
N LEU A 51 -0.12 -4.08 -5.65
CA LEU A 51 -0.05 -5.48 -5.25
C LEU A 51 -1.34 -6.21 -5.66
N ASP A 52 -1.26 -7.16 -6.60
CA ASP A 52 -2.40 -8.03 -6.87
C ASP A 52 -2.59 -9.06 -5.76
N LYS A 53 -3.75 -9.70 -5.79
CA LYS A 53 -4.13 -10.77 -4.88
C LYS A 53 -3.13 -11.93 -4.85
N LYS A 54 -2.49 -12.27 -5.97
CA LYS A 54 -1.54 -13.39 -6.06
C LYS A 54 -0.22 -13.02 -5.38
N GLN A 55 0.28 -11.81 -5.63
CA GLN A 55 1.47 -11.28 -4.97
C GLN A 55 1.23 -11.12 -3.47
N PHE A 56 0.09 -10.56 -3.06
CA PHE A 56 -0.29 -10.45 -1.66
C PHE A 56 -0.32 -11.81 -0.97
N LEU A 57 -0.92 -12.82 -1.59
CA LEU A 57 -0.94 -14.18 -1.06
C LEU A 57 0.46 -14.79 -0.94
N ASN A 58 1.33 -14.58 -1.93
CA ASN A 58 2.71 -15.09 -1.90
C ASN A 58 3.53 -14.46 -0.78
N VAL A 59 3.42 -13.13 -0.60
CA VAL A 59 4.07 -12.41 0.50
C VAL A 59 3.54 -12.92 1.84
N TYR A 60 2.21 -13.04 1.99
CA TYR A 60 1.59 -13.51 3.22
C TYR A 60 2.02 -14.94 3.60
N ARG A 61 2.08 -15.86 2.62
CA ARG A 61 2.56 -17.23 2.83
C ARG A 61 4.03 -17.29 3.25
N ARG A 62 4.85 -16.32 2.85
CA ARG A 62 6.26 -16.25 3.25
C ARG A 62 6.43 -15.93 4.74
N PHE A 63 5.55 -15.10 5.29
CA PHE A 63 5.55 -14.75 6.71
C PHE A 63 4.81 -15.78 7.58
N TYR A 64 3.77 -16.43 7.03
CA TYR A 64 2.94 -17.41 7.74
C TYR A 64 2.79 -18.72 6.95
N PRO A 65 3.87 -19.51 6.80
CA PRO A 65 3.90 -20.70 5.94
C PRO A 65 2.95 -21.82 6.39
N GLU A 66 2.64 -21.91 7.68
CA GLU A 66 1.78 -22.96 8.26
C GLU A 66 0.28 -22.55 8.34
N GLY A 67 -0.05 -21.33 7.92
CA GLY A 67 -1.40 -20.78 8.05
C GLY A 67 -2.35 -21.15 6.90
N LYS A 68 -3.67 -21.08 7.16
CA LYS A 68 -4.71 -21.10 6.11
C LYS A 68 -4.77 -19.76 5.36
N ALA A 69 -3.66 -19.40 4.70
CA ALA A 69 -3.45 -18.12 4.06
C ALA A 69 -4.57 -17.77 3.06
N ASP A 70 -5.05 -18.73 2.27
CA ASP A 70 -5.96 -18.45 1.15
C ASP A 70 -7.28 -17.78 1.56
N LYS A 71 -7.93 -18.27 2.63
CA LYS A 71 -9.19 -17.70 3.10
C LYS A 71 -8.96 -16.34 3.75
N TYR A 72 -7.95 -16.23 4.60
CA TYR A 72 -7.66 -14.99 5.32
C TYR A 72 -7.21 -13.89 4.36
N CYS A 73 -6.28 -14.19 3.46
CA CYS A 73 -5.81 -13.25 2.45
C CYS A 73 -6.95 -12.75 1.56
N ASN A 74 -7.93 -13.59 1.22
CA ASN A 74 -9.08 -13.15 0.43
C ASN A 74 -9.95 -12.12 1.17
N PHE A 75 -10.15 -12.28 2.48
CA PHE A 75 -10.91 -11.30 3.27
C PHE A 75 -10.13 -10.00 3.45
N VAL A 76 -8.84 -10.10 3.79
CA VAL A 76 -7.97 -8.94 3.99
C VAL A 76 -7.82 -8.16 2.67
N PHE A 77 -7.61 -8.85 1.56
CA PHE A 77 -7.51 -8.21 0.25
C PHE A 77 -8.76 -7.42 -0.09
N LYS A 78 -9.96 -7.99 0.12
CA LYS A 78 -11.23 -7.29 -0.09
C LYS A 78 -11.45 -6.09 0.84
N ALA A 79 -10.86 -6.12 2.04
CA ALA A 79 -10.95 -4.99 2.97
C ALA A 79 -10.08 -3.81 2.51
N PHE A 80 -8.98 -4.09 1.81
CA PHE A 80 -8.06 -3.07 1.28
C PHE A 80 -8.37 -2.63 -0.16
N ASP A 81 -8.95 -3.50 -0.99
CA ASP A 81 -9.44 -3.20 -2.35
C ASP A 81 -10.80 -2.48 -2.30
N ILE A 82 -10.80 -1.24 -1.80
CA ILE A 82 -12.02 -0.44 -1.55
C ILE A 82 -12.75 -0.10 -2.86
N ASP A 83 -12.00 0.12 -3.94
CA ASP A 83 -12.53 0.48 -5.26
C ASP A 83 -12.81 -0.73 -6.17
N ASN A 84 -12.51 -1.95 -5.70
CA ASN A 84 -12.67 -3.22 -6.43
C ASN A 84 -11.90 -3.27 -7.75
N ASN A 85 -10.74 -2.61 -7.82
CA ASN A 85 -9.90 -2.61 -9.02
C ASN A 85 -9.02 -3.87 -9.12
N ASN A 86 -9.05 -4.76 -8.11
CA ASN A 86 -8.26 -5.99 -7.97
C ASN A 86 -6.77 -5.79 -7.68
N TRP A 87 -6.38 -4.62 -7.20
CA TRP A 87 -5.04 -4.28 -6.71
C TRP A 87 -5.15 -3.51 -5.41
N ILE A 88 -4.16 -3.67 -4.54
CA ILE A 88 -3.98 -2.80 -3.38
C ILE A 88 -2.85 -1.83 -3.73
N ASP A 89 -3.11 -0.54 -3.58
CA ASP A 89 -2.11 0.53 -3.63
C ASP A 89 -1.86 1.10 -2.23
N PHE A 90 -0.75 1.83 -2.12
CA PHE A 90 -0.30 2.51 -0.90
C PHE A 90 -0.40 4.03 -1.08
#